data_AF-A0A947GKU8-F1
#
_entry.id   AF-A0A947GKU8-F1
#
_cell.length_a   1.000
_cell.length_b   1.000
_cell.length_c   1.000
_cell.angle_alpha   90.00
_cell.angle_beta   90.00
_cell.angle_gamma   90.00
#
_symmetry.space_group_name_H-M   'P 1'
#
loop_
_entity.id
_entity.type
_entity.pdbx_description
1 polymer ?
#
loop_
_entity_poly.entity_id
_entity_poly.type
_entity_poly.pdbx_seq_one_letter_code
_entity_poly.pdbx_strand_id
1 'polypeptide(L)' 'MTIKGGCLCGKVRYEVTGRLFDVSHCHCSMCRRQHGAAFSTYADFKPGDFRSMALT' A
#
# COMPACT_ATOMS: atom_id res chain seq x y z
N MET A 1 15.70 -1.02 4.11
CA MET A 1 15.39 -0.91 2.67
C MET A 1 14.17 -0.03 2.56
N THR A 2 14.18 1.01 1.73
CA THR A 2 13.06 1.96 1.65
C THR A 2 12.21 1.66 0.42
N ILE A 3 10.91 1.46 0.61
CA ILE A 3 9.91 1.28 -0.45
C ILE A 3 9.24 2.63 -0.69
N LYS A 4 9.07 3.01 -1.95
CA LYS A 4 8.34 4.23 -2.35
C LYS A 4 7.12 3.83 -3.16
N GLY A 5 6.00 4.49 -2.90
CA GLY A 5 4.74 4.22 -3.59
C GLY A 5 3.87 5.47 -3.70
N GLY A 6 2.73 5.32 -4.36
CA GLY A 6 1.79 6.41 -4.53
C GLY A 6 0.63 6.08 -5.45
N CYS A 7 -0.37 6.94 -5.48
CA CYS A 7 -1.50 6.83 -6.40
C CYS A 7 -1.08 7.25 -7.82
N LEU A 8 -1.67 6.62 -8.83
CA LEU A 8 -1.41 6.92 -10.25
C LEU A 8 -1.81 8.35 -10.63
N CYS A 9 -2.69 9.02 -9.88
CA CYS A 9 -3.01 10.44 -10.11
C CYS A 9 -1.86 11.39 -9.76
N GLY A 10 -0.77 10.88 -9.15
CA GLY A 10 0.39 11.66 -8.74
C GLY A 10 0.20 12.46 -7.45
N LYS A 11 -1.05 12.69 -7.01
CA LYS A 11 -1.39 13.52 -5.83
C LYS A 11 -1.13 12.86 -4.47
N VAL A 12 -0.80 11.57 -4.45
CA VAL A 12 -0.52 10.83 -3.22
C VAL A 12 0.81 10.11 -3.39
N ARG A 13 1.75 10.37 -2.49
CA ARG A 13 3.08 9.74 -2.45
C ARG A 13 3.40 9.35 -1.01
N TYR A 14 4.09 8.23 -0.85
CA TYR A 14 4.49 7.73 0.46
C TYR A 14 5.79 6.94 0.38
N GLU A 15 6.43 6.75 1.52
CA GLU A 15 7.49 5.77 1.73
C GLU A 15 7.24 4.90 2.95
N VAL A 16 7.82 3.70 2.90
CA VAL A 16 7.92 2.76 4.01
C VAL A 16 9.38 2.41 4.22
N THR A 17 9.93 2.67 5.40
CA THR A 17 11.36 2.47 5.70
C THR A 17 11.66 1.16 6.44
N GLY A 18 10.62 0.53 7.00
CA GLY A 18 10.70 -0.73 7.74
C GLY A 18 10.58 -1.98 6.88
N ARG A 19 10.64 -3.13 7.55
CA ARG A 19 10.47 -4.45 6.93
C ARG A 19 8.98 -4.77 6.80
N LEU A 20 8.57 -5.21 5.60
CA LEU A 20 7.29 -5.86 5.40
C LEU A 20 7.30 -7.22 6.09
N PHE A 21 6.30 -7.53 6.90
CA PHE A 21 6.28 -8.76 7.71
C PHE A 21 5.12 -9.70 7.40
N ASP A 22 4.10 -9.24 6.67
CA ASP A 22 3.04 -10.10 6.15
C ASP A 22 2.66 -9.63 4.75
N VAL A 23 2.27 -10.58 3.90
CA VAL A 23 1.79 -10.33 2.53
C VAL A 23 0.62 -11.26 2.26
N SER A 24 -0.50 -10.69 1.85
CA SER A 24 -1.73 -11.45 1.65
C SER A 24 -2.46 -11.04 0.37
N HIS A 25 -3.24 -11.99 -0.16
CA HIS A 25 -4.22 -11.74 -1.21
C HIS A 25 -5.62 -11.83 -0.61
N CYS A 26 -6.31 -10.70 -0.51
CA CYS A 26 -7.69 -10.69 -0.05
C CYS A 26 -8.64 -11.00 -1.19
N HIS A 27 -9.43 -12.06 -1.01
CA HIS A 27 -10.42 -12.50 -1.99
C HIS A 27 -11.85 -12.10 -1.62
N CYS A 28 -12.08 -11.28 -0.58
CA CYS A 28 -13.44 -10.94 -0.18
C CYS A 28 -14.16 -10.10 -1.26
N SER A 29 -15.49 -10.15 -1.28
CA SER A 29 -16.31 -9.46 -2.28
C SER A 29 -16.05 -7.94 -2.32
N MET A 30 -15.82 -7.32 -1.15
CA MET A 30 -15.51 -5.90 -1.05
C MET A 30 -14.20 -5.53 -1.74
N CYS A 31 -13.12 -6.26 -1.44
CA CYS A 31 -11.80 -5.98 -2.03
C CYS A 31 -11.81 -6.22 -3.54
N ARG A 32 -12.43 -7.30 -4.02
CA ARG A 32 -12.57 -7.55 -5.47
C ARG A 32 -13.30 -6.42 -6.17
N ARG A 33 -14.40 -5.93 -5.59
CA ARG A 33 -15.19 -4.83 -6.17
C ARG A 33 -14.43 -3.50 -6.15
N GLN A 34 -13.76 -3.18 -5.05
CA GLN A 34 -13.03 -1.92 -4.89
C GLN A 34 -11.87 -1.80 -5.88
N HIS A 35 -11.16 -2.90 -6.13
CA HIS A 35 -9.99 -2.92 -7.01
C HIS A 35 -10.31 -3.33 -8.46
N GLY A 36 -11.54 -3.82 -8.74
CA GLY A 36 -11.92 -4.32 -10.06
C GLY A 36 -11.11 -5.54 -10.50
N ALA A 37 -10.65 -6.36 -9.54
CA ALA A 37 -9.72 -7.46 -9.77
C ALA A 37 -10.14 -8.74 -9.01
N ALA A 38 -9.51 -9.88 -9.33
CA ALA A 38 -9.81 -11.16 -8.69
C ALA A 38 -9.44 -11.20 -7.19
N PHE A 39 -8.50 -10.35 -6.78
CA PHE A 39 -8.08 -10.13 -5.39
C PHE A 39 -7.38 -8.78 -5.27
N SER A 40 -7.12 -8.36 -4.04
CA SER A 40 -6.22 -7.24 -3.74
C SER A 40 -5.02 -7.73 -2.95
N THR A 41 -3.83 -7.24 -3.28
CA THR A 41 -2.57 -7.59 -2.61
C THR A 41 -2.27 -6.56 -1.54
N TYR A 42 -2.04 -7.03 -0.31
CA TYR A 42 -1.65 -6.20 0.83
C TYR A 42 -0.28 -6.64 1.34
N ALA A 43 0.43 -5.68 1.93
CA ALA A 43 1.65 -5.96 2.67
C ALA A 43 1.69 -5.09 3.92
N ASP A 44 2.05 -5.69 5.05
CA ASP A 44 1.98 -5.06 6.35
C ASP A 44 3.35 -4.58 6.83
N PHE A 45 3.35 -3.42 7.48
CA PHE A 45 4.51 -2.76 8.09
C PHE A 45 4.10 -2.19 9.46
N LYS A 46 5.08 -1.86 10.31
CA LYS A 46 4.75 -1.25 11.61
C LYS A 46 4.29 0.19 11.39
N PRO A 47 3.30 0.71 12.14
CA PRO A 47 2.77 2.05 11.92
C PRO A 47 3.82 3.17 11.86
N GLY A 48 4.89 3.08 12.66
CA GLY A 48 5.98 4.06 12.68
C GLY A 48 6.91 4.04 11.45
N ASP A 49 6.77 3.04 10.58
CA ASP A 49 7.60 2.88 9.38
C ASP A 49 7.02 3.60 8.16
N PHE A 50 5.80 4.16 8.25
CA PHE A 50 5.11 4.84 7.15
C PHE A 50 5.22 6.35 7.22
N ARG A 51 5.43 6.98 6.07
CA ARG A 51 5.39 8.44 5.93
C ARG A 51 4.70 8.87 4.65
N SER A 52 3.71 9.76 4.77
CA SER A 52 3.18 10.49 3.61
C SER A 52 4.20 11.53 3.16
N MET A 53 4.39 11.64 1.85
CA MET A 53 5.24 12.67 1.26
C MET A 53 4.35 13.86 0.87
N ALA A 54 4.70 15.04 1.37
CA ALA A 54 4.12 16.28 0.85
C ALA A 54 4.57 16.46 -0.60
N LEU A 55 3.62 16.80 -1.47
CA LEU A 55 3.93 17.23 -2.83
C LEU A 55 4.28 18.71 -2.76
N THR A 56 5.52 19.03 -3.10
CA THR A 56 5.97 20.41 -3.37
C THR A 56 5.29 20.97 -4.62
#